data_AF-A0A382JNK2-F1
#
_entry.id   AF-A0A382JNK2-F1
#
_cell.length_a   1.000
_cell.length_b   1.000
_cell.length_c   1.000
_cell.angle_alpha   90.00
_cell.angle_beta   90.00
_cell.angle_gamma   90.00
#
_symmetry.space_group_name_H-M   'P 1'
#
loop_
_entity.id
_entity.type
_entity.pdbx_description
1 polymer ?
#
loop_
_entity_poly.entity_id
_entity_poly.type
_entity_poly.pdbx_seq_one_letter_code
_entity_poly.pdbx_strand_id
1 'polypeptide(L)'
;MTVFSYAFRVDASTEIGHGHLMRCLTIADMLSKKSLNSCFVSRELSESLHSKVTSMGHELFILPTPINESFDWEKDSALTKEIVDSLNIKWLIVDHYSIDYLWEQKLKSKNKKLMVIDDLANRAHDCDVLLDQNLGR
;
A
#
# COMPACT_ATOMS: atom_id res chain seq x y z
N MET A 1 2.75 22.50 -2.77
CA MET A 1 2.38 21.21 -2.15
C MET A 1 2.42 20.16 -3.23
N THR A 2 3.14 19.06 -3.02
CA THR A 2 3.13 17.93 -3.95
C THR A 2 1.74 17.31 -3.95
N VAL A 3 1.16 17.08 -5.12
CA VAL A 3 -0.14 16.40 -5.25
C VAL A 3 0.12 14.94 -5.56
N PHE A 4 -0.34 14.05 -4.70
CA PHE A 4 -0.25 12.60 -4.88
C PHE A 4 -1.50 12.08 -5.58
N SER A 5 -1.31 11.32 -6.66
CA SER A 5 -2.42 10.62 -7.32
C SER A 5 -2.54 9.17 -6.86
N TYR A 6 -1.43 8.59 -6.37
CA TYR A 6 -1.29 7.18 -6.04
C TYR A 6 -0.78 7.02 -4.60
N ALA A 7 -1.30 6.02 -3.88
CA ALA A 7 -0.77 5.58 -2.61
C ALA A 7 -0.57 4.06 -2.61
N PHE A 8 0.51 3.59 -1.99
CA PHE A 8 0.79 2.18 -1.79
C PHE A 8 0.66 1.83 -0.31
N ARG A 9 -0.28 0.96 0.08
CA ARG A 9 -0.33 0.35 1.42
C ARG A 9 0.46 -0.95 1.38
N VAL A 10 1.64 -0.95 2.00
CA VAL A 10 2.56 -2.09 2.03
C VAL A 10 3.39 -2.05 3.29
N ASP A 11 3.73 -3.21 3.84
CA ASP A 11 4.70 -3.37 4.92
C ASP A 11 5.89 -4.19 4.46
N ALA A 12 7.05 -3.94 5.07
CA ALA A 12 8.24 -4.73 4.83
C ALA A 12 9.17 -4.68 6.04
N SER A 13 9.49 -5.84 6.58
CA SER A 13 10.46 -6.03 7.65
C SER A 13 11.37 -7.19 7.30
N THR A 14 12.32 -7.48 8.18
CA THR A 14 13.13 -8.69 8.08
C THR A 14 12.28 -9.96 8.23
N GLU A 15 11.20 -9.94 9.02
CA GLU A 15 10.28 -11.07 9.16
C GLU A 15 9.30 -11.20 7.98
N ILE A 16 8.74 -10.09 7.49
CA ILE A 16 7.77 -10.06 6.38
C ILE A 16 8.46 -10.32 5.04
N GLY A 17 9.74 -9.94 4.94
CA GLY A 17 10.49 -9.91 3.70
C GLY A 17 10.25 -8.64 2.89
N HIS A 18 11.04 -8.49 1.83
CA HIS A 18 11.12 -7.24 1.06
C HIS A 18 10.34 -7.29 -0.26
N GLY A 19 9.78 -8.45 -0.62
CA GLY A 19 9.19 -8.69 -1.94
C GLY A 19 8.08 -7.70 -2.28
N HIS A 20 7.16 -7.47 -1.34
CA HIS A 20 6.00 -6.61 -1.54
C HIS A 20 6.44 -5.16 -1.79
N LEU A 21 7.33 -4.65 -0.94
CA LEU A 21 7.86 -3.29 -1.09
C LEU A 21 8.61 -3.12 -2.42
N MET A 22 9.43 -4.09 -2.83
CA MET A 22 10.19 -3.99 -4.08
C MET A 22 9.28 -3.96 -5.32
N ARG A 23 8.19 -4.72 -5.32
CA ARG A 23 7.18 -4.67 -6.38
C ARG A 23 6.48 -3.31 -6.42
N CYS A 24 6.03 -2.84 -5.26
CA CYS A 24 5.39 -1.53 -5.15
C CYS A 24 6.33 -0.39 -5.59
N LEU A 25 7.61 -0.42 -5.21
CA LEU A 25 8.62 0.54 -5.66
C LEU A 25 8.83 0.49 -7.17
N THR A 26 8.79 -0.70 -7.78
CA THR A 26 8.91 -0.83 -9.24
C THR A 26 7.73 -0.15 -9.95
N ILE A 27 6.50 -0.35 -9.45
CA ILE A 27 5.31 0.32 -10.00
C ILE A 27 5.41 1.83 -9.78
N ALA A 28 5.79 2.26 -8.57
CA ALA A 28 5.93 3.67 -8.20
C ALA A 28 6.97 4.41 -9.08
N ASP A 29 8.12 3.79 -9.35
CA ASP A 29 9.15 4.36 -10.23
C ASP A 29 8.65 4.51 -11.67
N MET A 30 7.87 3.54 -12.16
CA MET A 30 7.24 3.62 -13.49
C MET A 30 6.17 4.72 -13.57
N LEU A 31 5.43 4.98 -12.49
CA LEU A 31 4.51 6.11 -12.38
C LEU A 31 5.26 7.44 -12.36
N SER A 32 6.35 7.53 -11.60
CA SER A 32 7.21 8.72 -11.52
C SER A 32 7.78 9.13 -12.89
N LYS A 33 8.21 8.14 -13.70
CA LYS A 33 8.65 8.35 -15.10
C LYS A 33 7.56 8.94 -16.01
N LYS A 34 6.28 8.83 -15.61
CA LYS A 34 5.13 9.44 -16.29
C LYS A 34 4.65 10.73 -15.59
N SER A 35 5.47 11.29 -14.69
CA SER A 35 5.14 12.46 -13.86
C SER A 35 3.91 12.27 -12.97
N LEU A 36 3.64 11.02 -12.57
CA LEU A 36 2.58 10.67 -11.63
C LEU A 36 3.20 10.41 -10.26
N ASN A 37 2.91 11.29 -9.30
CA ASN A 37 3.46 11.18 -7.95
C ASN A 37 2.72 10.12 -7.12
N SER A 38 3.50 9.39 -6.33
CA SER A 38 3.01 8.39 -5.39
C SER A 38 3.61 8.58 -3.99
N CYS A 39 2.85 8.15 -2.99
CA CYS A 39 3.33 7.98 -1.63
C CYS A 39 3.16 6.53 -1.14
N PHE A 40 3.82 6.21 -0.04
CA PHE A 40 3.72 4.92 0.65
C PHE A 40 3.09 5.12 2.02
N VAL A 41 2.24 4.17 2.40
CA VAL A 41 1.64 4.07 3.74
C VAL A 41 2.04 2.72 4.30
N SER A 42 2.70 2.73 5.44
CA SER A 42 3.20 1.51 6.06
C SER A 42 3.00 1.57 7.56
N ARG A 43 2.67 0.42 8.15
CA ARG A 43 2.73 0.20 9.57
C ARG A 43 4.17 -0.03 10.02
N GLU A 44 4.92 -0.81 9.25
CA GLU A 44 6.28 -1.20 9.61
C GLU A 44 7.18 -1.23 8.38
N LEU A 45 8.25 -0.43 8.47
CA LEU A 45 9.38 -0.44 7.56
C LEU A 45 10.67 -0.30 8.36
N SER A 46 11.66 -1.15 8.10
CA SER A 46 12.99 -0.98 8.71
C SER A 46 13.65 0.34 8.24
N GLU A 47 14.58 0.89 9.02
CA GLU A 47 15.24 2.17 8.71
C GLU A 47 15.94 2.18 7.35
N SER A 48 16.53 1.05 6.96
CA SER A 48 17.18 0.90 5.66
C SER A 48 16.18 0.95 4.50
N LEU A 49 14.98 0.41 4.68
CA LEU A 49 13.91 0.45 3.68
C LEU A 49 13.25 1.83 3.63
N HIS A 50 13.12 2.51 4.77
CA HIS A 50 12.66 3.89 4.82
C HIS A 50 13.60 4.79 3.98
N SER A 51 14.91 4.63 4.20
CA SER A 51 15.94 5.32 3.41
C SER A 51 15.84 4.98 1.92
N LYS A 52 15.51 3.73 1.59
CA LYS A 52 15.32 3.31 0.19
C LYS A 52 14.14 4.02 -0.48
N VAL A 53 12.96 3.99 0.14
CA VAL A 53 11.74 4.66 -0.38
C VAL A 53 12.00 6.15 -0.63
N THR A 54 12.60 6.82 0.35
CA THR A 54 12.91 8.25 0.25
C THR A 54 14.01 8.56 -0.78
N SER A 55 15.05 7.72 -0.88
CA SER A 55 16.10 7.89 -1.89
C SER A 55 15.60 7.73 -3.33
N MET A 56 14.51 6.97 -3.52
CA MET A 56 13.81 6.83 -4.81
C MET A 56 12.83 8.00 -5.08
N GLY A 57 12.77 9.00 -4.20
CA GLY A 57 11.96 10.20 -4.39
C GLY A 57 10.49 10.03 -4.00
N HIS A 58 10.14 8.98 -3.23
CA HIS A 58 8.78 8.75 -2.77
C HIS A 58 8.61 9.19 -1.31
N GLU A 59 7.43 9.74 -1.00
CA GLU A 59 7.05 10.09 0.37
C GLU A 59 6.54 8.85 1.11
N LEU A 60 6.83 8.75 2.40
CA LEU A 60 6.46 7.61 3.25
C LEU A 60 5.75 8.11 4.52
N PHE A 61 4.56 7.59 4.75
CA PHE A 61 3.73 7.82 5.92
C PHE A 61 3.72 6.56 6.79
N ILE A 62 4.19 6.69 8.02
CA ILE A 62 4.18 5.59 9.00
C ILE A 62 2.91 5.69 9.84
N LEU A 63 2.15 4.59 9.93
CA LEU A 63 0.95 4.51 10.77
C LEU A 63 1.36 4.54 12.26
N PRO A 64 0.65 5.30 13.12
CA PRO A 64 0.96 5.42 14.54
C PRO A 64 0.51 4.18 15.34
N THR A 65 1.07 3.01 15.01
CA THR A 65 0.77 1.74 15.68
C THR A 65 2.03 1.15 16.32
N PRO A 66 1.97 0.63 17.56
CA PRO A 66 3.07 -0.11 18.16
C PRO A 66 3.50 -1.30 17.30
N ILE A 67 4.81 -1.47 17.11
CA ILE A 67 5.39 -2.57 16.31
C ILE A 67 5.02 -3.93 16.93
N ASN A 68 5.01 -4.03 18.27
CA ASN A 68 4.76 -5.28 18.98
C ASN A 68 3.28 -5.67 19.10
N GLU A 69 2.36 -4.89 18.54
CA GLU A 69 0.93 -5.20 18.54
C GLU A 69 0.61 -6.20 17.42
N SER A 70 -0.36 -7.09 17.60
CA SER A 70 -0.87 -7.90 16.49
C SER A 70 -1.48 -7.00 15.40
N PHE A 71 -1.51 -7.46 14.15
CA PHE A 71 -2.18 -6.72 13.08
C PHE A 71 -3.69 -6.59 13.37
N ASP A 72 -4.13 -5.35 13.61
CA ASP A 72 -5.53 -4.98 13.77
C ASP A 72 -5.99 -4.29 12.48
N TRP A 73 -6.78 -5.03 11.68
CA TRP A 73 -7.24 -4.55 10.40
C TRP A 73 -8.21 -3.37 10.51
N GLU A 74 -9.00 -3.26 11.59
CA GLU A 74 -9.95 -2.15 11.75
C GLU A 74 -9.18 -0.85 11.99
N LYS A 75 -8.23 -0.88 12.93
CA LYS A 75 -7.35 0.24 13.24
C LYS A 75 -6.50 0.65 12.04
N ASP A 76 -5.89 -0.32 11.36
CA ASP A 76 -5.08 -0.08 10.16
C ASP A 76 -5.91 0.59 9.05
N SER A 77 -7.13 0.08 8.80
CA SER A 77 -8.01 0.63 7.77
C SER A 77 -8.41 2.08 8.08
N ALA A 78 -8.69 2.40 9.35
CA ALA A 78 -9.06 3.74 9.78
C ALA A 78 -7.91 4.74 9.60
N LEU A 79 -6.71 4.38 10.05
CA LEU A 79 -5.53 5.25 9.94
C LEU A 79 -5.07 5.42 8.49
N THR A 80 -5.10 4.34 7.70
CA THR A 80 -4.79 4.41 6.26
C THR A 80 -5.80 5.29 5.54
N LYS A 81 -7.09 5.18 5.88
CA LYS A 81 -8.15 5.98 5.27
C LYS A 81 -7.96 7.47 5.54
N GLU A 82 -7.59 7.85 6.76
CA GLU A 82 -7.33 9.24 7.12
C GLU A 82 -6.25 9.87 6.22
N ILE A 83 -5.12 9.19 6.06
CA ILE A 83 -4.02 9.65 5.20
C ILE A 83 -4.49 9.75 3.74
N VAL A 84 -5.08 8.67 3.21
CA VAL A 84 -5.47 8.57 1.81
C VAL A 84 -6.55 9.60 1.43
N ASP A 85 -7.51 9.85 2.32
CA ASP A 85 -8.57 10.82 2.09
C ASP A 85 -8.04 12.26 2.22
N SER A 86 -7.16 12.56 3.19
CA SER A 86 -6.54 13.88 3.34
C SER A 86 -5.70 14.29 2.13
N LEU A 87 -5.04 13.32 1.49
CA LEU A 87 -4.22 13.52 0.29
C LEU A 87 -5.04 13.48 -1.01
N ASN A 88 -6.36 13.25 -0.95
CA ASN A 88 -7.25 13.12 -2.12
C ASN A 88 -6.78 12.08 -3.16
N ILE A 89 -6.20 10.97 -2.68
CA ILE A 89 -5.64 9.90 -3.51
C ILE A 89 -6.69 9.34 -4.48
N LYS A 90 -6.27 9.12 -5.73
CA LYS A 90 -7.12 8.56 -6.79
C LYS A 90 -6.97 7.05 -6.93
N TRP A 91 -5.79 6.52 -6.64
CA TRP A 91 -5.49 5.10 -6.69
C TRP A 91 -4.82 4.66 -5.39
N LEU A 92 -5.46 3.74 -4.69
CA LEU A 92 -4.85 3.02 -3.58
C LEU A 92 -4.46 1.63 -4.07
N ILE A 93 -3.17 1.30 -3.98
CA ILE A 93 -2.62 -0.01 -4.30
C ILE A 93 -2.27 -0.70 -2.98
N VAL A 94 -2.73 -1.94 -2.80
CA VAL A 94 -2.48 -2.73 -1.59
C VAL A 94 -1.70 -3.98 -1.97
N ASP A 95 -0.58 -4.24 -1.27
CA ASP A 95 0.21 -5.46 -1.41
C ASP A 95 0.53 -6.01 0.00
N HIS A 96 -0.43 -6.73 0.58
CA HIS A 96 -0.33 -7.21 1.95
C HIS A 96 -1.17 -8.48 2.17
N TYR A 97 -0.54 -9.57 2.66
CA TYR A 97 -1.23 -10.86 2.83
C TYR A 97 -2.28 -10.87 3.94
N SER A 98 -2.13 -10.03 4.96
CA SER A 98 -3.09 -9.93 6.07
C SER A 98 -4.26 -8.98 5.80
N ILE A 99 -4.35 -8.39 4.60
CA ILE A 99 -5.45 -7.51 4.20
C ILE A 99 -6.40 -8.27 3.27
N ASP A 100 -7.70 -8.15 3.55
CA ASP A 100 -8.79 -8.80 2.81
C ASP A 100 -9.96 -7.82 2.55
N TYR A 101 -11.05 -8.36 2.00
CA TYR A 101 -12.25 -7.60 1.66
C TYR A 101 -12.84 -6.75 2.79
N LEU A 102 -12.68 -7.11 4.08
CA LEU A 102 -13.25 -6.34 5.19
C LEU A 102 -12.53 -5.00 5.35
N TRP A 103 -11.20 -5.02 5.24
CA TRP A 103 -10.38 -3.81 5.23
C TRP A 103 -10.63 -3.00 3.96
N GLU A 104 -10.71 -3.66 2.81
CA GLU A 104 -10.92 -3.02 1.50
C GLU A 104 -12.25 -2.24 1.44
N GLN A 105 -13.32 -2.82 2.00
CA GLN A 105 -14.63 -2.16 2.10
C GLN A 105 -14.58 -0.84 2.88
N LYS A 106 -13.72 -0.72 3.90
CA LYS A 106 -13.55 0.54 4.65
C LYS A 106 -12.88 1.62 3.79
N LEU A 107 -12.03 1.22 2.86
CA LEU A 107 -11.26 2.15 2.03
C LEU A 107 -11.97 2.51 0.72
N LYS A 108 -12.93 1.73 0.26
CA LYS A 108 -13.71 2.05 -0.95
C LYS A 108 -14.38 3.41 -0.87
N SER A 109 -14.29 4.15 -1.96
CA SER A 109 -15.03 5.40 -2.13
C SER A 109 -15.32 5.63 -3.61
N LYS A 110 -16.34 6.44 -3.92
CA LYS A 110 -16.74 6.71 -5.32
C LYS A 110 -15.65 7.40 -6.16
N ASN A 111 -14.72 8.09 -5.51
CA ASN A 111 -13.71 8.95 -6.15
C ASN A 111 -12.30 8.36 -6.13
N LYS A 112 -12.15 7.12 -5.66
CA LYS A 112 -10.88 6.42 -5.51
C LYS A 112 -11.01 5.01 -6.06
N LYS A 113 -10.01 4.59 -6.82
CA LYS A 113 -9.86 3.22 -7.29
C LYS A 113 -8.97 2.43 -6.34
N LEU A 114 -9.37 1.21 -6.04
CA LEU A 114 -8.64 0.27 -5.20
C LEU A 114 -8.11 -0.87 -6.05
N MET A 115 -6.78 -1.02 -6.07
CA MET A 115 -6.11 -2.15 -6.69
C MET A 115 -5.46 -3.00 -5.59
N VAL A 116 -5.63 -4.32 -5.69
CA VAL A 116 -5.00 -5.28 -4.77
C VAL A 116 -4.05 -6.16 -5.57
N ILE A 117 -2.83 -6.33 -5.05
CA ILE A 117 -1.88 -7.34 -5.53
C ILE A 117 -2.05 -8.56 -4.63
N ASP A 118 -2.53 -9.66 -5.20
CA ASP A 118 -2.61 -10.94 -4.50
C ASP A 118 -2.28 -12.08 -5.44
N ASP A 119 -1.43 -12.98 -4.95
CA ASP A 119 -0.96 -14.14 -5.67
C ASP A 119 -1.24 -15.42 -4.88
N LEU A 120 -2.11 -15.40 -3.87
CA LEU A 120 -2.48 -16.58 -3.07
C LEU A 120 -3.83 -17.17 -3.46
N ALA A 121 -4.75 -16.37 -4.01
CA ALA A 121 -6.09 -16.79 -4.43
C ALA A 121 -6.87 -17.54 -3.33
N ASN A 122 -6.59 -17.23 -2.06
CA ASN A 122 -7.11 -17.94 -0.88
C ASN A 122 -8.05 -17.08 -0.02
N ARG A 123 -8.33 -15.84 -0.44
CA ARG A 123 -9.21 -14.89 0.27
C ARG A 123 -10.05 -14.09 -0.71
N ALA A 124 -11.15 -13.53 -0.20
CA ALA A 124 -12.01 -12.66 -0.98
C ALA A 124 -11.44 -11.24 -1.02
N HIS A 125 -11.69 -10.56 -2.13
CA HIS A 125 -11.34 -9.16 -2.34
C HIS A 125 -12.55 -8.37 -2.82
N ASP A 126 -12.76 -7.17 -2.25
CA ASP A 126 -13.64 -6.12 -2.73
C ASP A 126 -12.82 -4.94 -3.27
N CYS A 127 -12.21 -5.14 -4.44
CA CYS A 127 -11.37 -4.15 -5.12
C CYS A 127 -11.88 -3.85 -6.54
N ASP A 128 -11.43 -2.72 -7.13
CA ASP A 128 -11.72 -2.39 -8.52
C ASP A 128 -10.86 -3.19 -9.50
N VAL A 129 -9.62 -3.53 -9.09
CA VAL A 129 -8.64 -4.27 -9.88
C VAL A 129 -7.90 -5.24 -8.97
N LEU A 130 -7.88 -6.52 -9.35
CA LEU A 130 -7.02 -7.53 -8.74
C LEU A 130 -5.87 -7.83 -9.70
N LEU A 131 -4.62 -7.74 -9.22
CA LEU A 131 -3.42 -8.12 -9.96
C LEU A 131 -2.82 -9.39 -9.35
N ASP A 132 -2.94 -10.50 -10.07
CA ASP A 132 -2.13 -11.70 -9.84
C ASP A 132 -0.91 -11.63 -10.76
N GLN A 133 0.28 -11.67 -10.17
CA GLN A 133 1.56 -11.59 -10.87
C GLN A 133 2.09 -12.96 -11.32
N ASN A 134 1.54 -14.05 -10.82
CA ASN A 134 2.05 -15.38 -11.10
C ASN A 134 1.59 -15.86 -12.48
N LEU A 135 2.54 -16.28 -13.32
CA LEU A 135 2.27 -16.85 -14.62
C LEU A 135 1.94 -18.35 -14.47
N GLY A 136 0.80 -18.79 -15.02
CA GLY A 136 0.49 -20.22 -15.17
C GLY A 136 -0.31 -20.86 -14.05
N ARG A 137 -1.29 -20.13 -13.50
CA ARG A 137 -2.40 -20.75 -12.75
C ARG A 137 -3.48 -21.28 -13.68
#